data_AF-A0A367YLX1-F1
#
_entry.id   AF-A0A367YLX1-F1
#
_cell.length_a   1.000
_cell.length_b   1.000
_cell.length_c   1.000
_cell.angle_alpha   90.00
_cell.angle_beta   90.00
_cell.angle_gamma   90.00
#
_symmetry.space_group_name_H-M   'P 1'
#
loop_
_entity.id
_entity.type
_entity.pdbx_description
1 polymer ?
#
loop_
_entity_poly.entity_id
_entity_poly.type
_entity_poly.pdbx_seq_one_letter_code
_entity_poly.pdbx_strand_id
1 'polypeptide(L)'
;MSFNQVQTFLLHRIFKDLDKSLFEADDPVISKTQTGSKTIPYEYRIRSPTATLKSQISVYNTIVGRIKKLPVTERNFEMLIYLFEYRYLYLRTNDLSRRNVIDLVKYVVNSCPHSLDVSTLIDTMKLLLDQSLSVVLDDFADFVRYFPNLTKYSLNNVIAITYAFEIFFYPDMYEKLFKVSTFIRHYYFTYLHRREGTFVDILEEVQRFCRDRYPYDEDLQASYIFDILTLSEFTTDGVVFRLLESEKEYRKRLNEF
;
A
#
# COMPACT_ATOMS: atom_id res chain seq x y z
N MET A 1 19.31 17.07 -13.40
CA MET A 1 19.65 15.71 -13.82
C MET A 1 18.53 14.71 -13.53
N SER A 2 17.84 14.79 -12.38
CA SER A 2 16.71 13.89 -12.06
C SER A 2 15.57 13.88 -13.10
N PHE A 3 15.20 15.02 -13.68
CA PHE A 3 14.07 15.08 -14.63
C PHE A 3 14.33 14.29 -15.93
N ASN A 4 15.57 14.23 -16.43
CA ASN A 4 15.92 13.42 -17.60
C ASN A 4 15.85 11.92 -17.29
N GLN A 5 16.25 11.51 -16.08
CA GLN A 5 16.12 10.13 -15.62
C GLN A 5 14.64 9.74 -15.48
N VAL A 6 13.83 10.60 -14.86
CA VAL A 6 12.38 10.42 -14.74
C VAL A 6 11.72 10.26 -16.11
N GLN A 7 12.04 11.16 -17.05
CA GLN A 7 11.50 11.07 -18.41
C GLN A 7 11.94 9.81 -19.13
N THR A 8 13.21 9.43 -19.04
CA THR A 8 13.75 8.24 -19.70
C THR A 8 13.08 6.97 -19.17
N PHE A 9 12.97 6.85 -17.84
CA PHE A 9 12.30 5.72 -17.20
C PHE A 9 10.82 5.67 -17.58
N LEU A 10 10.10 6.79 -17.52
CA LEU A 10 8.67 6.83 -17.86
C LEU A 10 8.40 6.47 -19.33
N LEU A 11 9.24 6.96 -20.25
CA LEU A 11 9.16 6.61 -21.67
C LEU A 11 9.40 5.11 -21.87
N HIS A 12 10.41 4.54 -21.23
CA HIS A 12 10.69 3.10 -21.29
C HIS A 12 9.50 2.29 -20.73
N ARG A 13 8.94 2.70 -19.58
CA ARG A 13 7.78 2.05 -18.97
C ARG A 13 6.57 2.02 -19.91
N ILE A 14 6.19 3.16 -20.49
CA ILE A 14 4.97 3.29 -21.30
C ILE A 14 5.12 2.63 -22.68
N PHE A 15 6.27 2.79 -23.33
CA PHE A 15 6.44 2.35 -24.71
C PHE A 15 7.00 0.93 -24.85
N LYS A 16 7.63 0.39 -23.79
CA LYS A 16 8.30 -0.91 -23.84
C LYS A 16 7.82 -1.88 -22.77
N ASP A 17 7.73 -1.48 -21.51
CA ASP A 17 7.49 -2.44 -20.42
C ASP A 17 6.00 -2.75 -20.18
N LEU A 18 5.12 -1.78 -20.41
CA LEU A 18 3.68 -1.97 -20.23
C LEU A 18 3.04 -2.70 -21.41
N ASP A 19 2.15 -3.65 -21.12
CA ASP A 19 1.37 -4.33 -22.14
C ASP A 19 0.52 -3.32 -22.91
N LYS A 20 0.66 -3.32 -24.23
CA LYS A 20 -0.04 -2.42 -25.15
C LYS A 20 -1.56 -2.60 -25.10
N SER A 21 -2.05 -3.78 -24.71
CA SER A 21 -3.48 -4.07 -24.57
C SER A 21 -4.15 -3.26 -23.46
N LEU A 22 -3.40 -2.81 -22.45
CA LEU A 22 -3.91 -2.06 -21.30
C LEU A 22 -4.38 -0.63 -21.65
N PHE A 23 -4.05 -0.16 -22.86
CA PHE A 23 -4.32 1.20 -23.33
C PHE A 23 -5.48 1.29 -24.33
N GLU A 24 -6.16 0.17 -24.59
CA GLU A 24 -7.31 0.07 -25.50
C GLU A 24 -8.62 -0.06 -24.71
N ALA A 25 -9.22 1.08 -24.37
CA ALA A 25 -10.65 1.22 -24.11
C ALA A 25 -11.01 2.71 -24.11
N ASP A 26 -11.72 3.17 -25.14
CA ASP A 26 -12.64 4.31 -25.18
C ASP A 26 -12.29 5.63 -24.44
N ASP A 27 -11.02 5.94 -24.18
CA ASP A 27 -10.64 7.28 -23.76
C ASP A 27 -10.87 8.24 -24.95
N PRO A 28 -11.53 9.40 -24.72
CA PRO A 28 -11.84 10.33 -25.79
C PRO A 28 -10.54 10.71 -26.49
N VAL A 29 -10.52 10.53 -27.81
CA VAL A 29 -9.42 10.93 -28.68
C VAL A 29 -9.06 12.37 -28.34
N ILE A 30 -7.94 12.56 -27.63
CA ILE A 30 -7.41 13.89 -27.35
C ILE A 30 -7.24 14.56 -28.72
N SER A 31 -8.04 15.60 -28.95
CA SER A 31 -8.06 16.30 -30.21
C SER A 31 -6.65 16.87 -30.46
N LYS A 32 -6.30 16.97 -31.75
CA LYS A 32 -4.94 17.21 -32.28
C LYS A 32 -4.27 18.53 -31.83
N THR A 33 -4.80 19.24 -30.83
CA THR A 33 -4.41 20.60 -30.45
C THR A 33 -3.62 20.73 -29.14
N GLN A 34 -3.20 19.64 -28.49
CA GLN A 34 -2.35 19.74 -27.28
C GLN A 34 -1.04 18.93 -27.29
N THR A 35 -0.54 18.49 -28.45
CA THR A 35 0.81 17.92 -28.52
C THR A 35 1.87 19.01 -28.58
N GLY A 36 2.16 19.62 -27.44
CA GLY A 36 3.31 20.50 -27.22
C GLY A 36 4.60 19.73 -26.86
N SER A 37 4.95 18.66 -27.58
CA SER A 37 6.19 17.92 -27.31
C SER A 37 7.02 17.71 -28.58
N LYS A 38 8.12 18.46 -28.69
CA LYS A 38 9.18 18.27 -29.71
C LYS A 38 10.23 17.22 -29.28
N THR A 39 10.02 16.47 -28.20
CA THR A 39 11.08 15.69 -27.53
C THR A 39 10.75 14.21 -27.35
N ILE A 40 10.08 13.58 -28.32
CA ILE A 40 10.11 12.11 -28.41
C ILE A 40 11.38 11.73 -29.21
N PRO A 41 12.33 10.99 -28.63
CA PRO A 41 13.56 10.55 -29.31
C PRO A 41 13.23 9.76 -30.59
N TYR A 42 14.07 9.91 -31.62
CA TYR A 42 13.81 9.41 -32.97
C TYR A 42 13.53 7.89 -33.02
N GLU A 43 14.21 7.12 -32.17
CA GLU A 43 14.05 5.68 -32.00
C GLU A 43 12.66 5.23 -31.53
N TYR A 44 11.84 6.15 -31.00
CA TYR A 44 10.44 5.90 -30.59
C TYR A 44 9.40 6.54 -31.53
N ARG A 45 9.82 7.16 -32.66
CA ARG A 45 8.89 7.79 -33.61
C ARG A 45 8.32 6.75 -34.58
N ILE A 46 7.14 6.24 -34.25
CA ILE A 46 6.38 5.33 -35.13
C ILE A 46 5.64 6.14 -36.21
N ARG A 47 5.61 5.66 -37.47
CA ARG A 47 4.84 6.25 -38.59
C ARG A 47 3.37 6.41 -38.20
N SER A 48 2.75 7.54 -38.59
CA SER A 48 1.34 7.98 -38.38
C SER A 48 0.62 7.42 -37.14
N PRO A 49 0.21 8.26 -36.16
CA PRO A 49 -0.22 7.77 -34.85
C PRO A 49 -1.47 6.88 -34.95
N THR A 50 -1.28 5.59 -34.66
CA THR A 50 -2.36 4.64 -34.34
C THR A 50 -3.11 5.13 -33.09
N ALA A 51 -4.35 4.65 -32.87
CA ALA A 51 -5.11 4.97 -31.67
C ALA A 51 -4.32 4.63 -30.39
N THR A 52 -3.66 3.47 -30.39
CA THR A 52 -2.75 3.00 -29.34
C THR A 52 -1.64 4.01 -29.03
N LEU A 53 -0.97 4.57 -30.05
CA LEU A 53 0.10 5.55 -29.84
C LEU A 53 -0.43 6.86 -29.22
N LYS A 54 -1.63 7.29 -29.59
CA LYS A 54 -2.27 8.48 -28.98
C LYS A 54 -2.60 8.26 -27.51
N SER A 55 -3.09 7.08 -27.16
CA SER A 55 -3.37 6.68 -25.77
C SER A 55 -2.09 6.67 -24.94
N GLN A 56 -1.02 6.06 -25.43
CA GLN A 56 0.29 6.06 -24.75
C GLN A 56 0.85 7.48 -24.53
N ILE A 57 0.72 8.38 -25.51
CA ILE A 57 1.12 9.80 -25.37
C ILE A 57 0.24 10.52 -24.34
N SER A 58 -1.07 10.24 -24.31
CA SER A 58 -1.99 10.80 -23.31
C SER A 58 -1.58 10.39 -21.88
N VAL A 59 -1.34 9.09 -21.67
CA VAL A 59 -0.91 8.54 -20.38
C VAL A 59 0.40 9.19 -19.96
N TYR A 60 1.38 9.25 -20.87
CA TYR A 60 2.66 9.91 -20.62
C TYR A 60 2.46 11.36 -20.17
N ASN A 61 1.71 12.16 -20.92
CA ASN A 61 1.49 13.57 -20.60
C ASN A 61 0.77 13.75 -19.25
N THR A 62 -0.18 12.87 -18.94
CA THR A 62 -0.92 12.88 -17.67
C THR A 62 0.02 12.60 -16.50
N ILE A 63 0.82 11.53 -16.57
CA ILE A 63 1.76 11.16 -15.51
C ILE A 63 2.82 12.25 -15.34
N VAL A 64 3.42 12.75 -16.42
CA VAL A 64 4.38 13.86 -16.37
C VAL A 64 3.77 15.11 -15.73
N GLY A 65 2.54 15.47 -16.11
CA GLY A 65 1.85 16.64 -15.58
C GLY A 65 1.60 16.55 -14.07
N ARG A 66 1.34 15.35 -13.54
CA ARG A 66 1.17 15.10 -12.10
C ARG A 66 2.51 15.09 -11.37
N ILE A 67 3.51 14.38 -11.89
CA ILE A 67 4.85 14.27 -11.29
C ILE A 67 5.53 15.63 -11.13
N LYS A 68 5.37 16.54 -12.09
CA LYS A 68 5.93 17.91 -12.01
C LYS A 68 5.45 18.74 -10.82
N LYS A 69 4.32 18.37 -10.20
CA LYS A 69 3.74 19.08 -9.06
C LYS A 69 4.18 18.51 -7.71
N LEU A 70 5.01 17.47 -7.71
CA LEU A 70 5.42 16.73 -6.52
C LEU A 70 6.90 16.93 -6.21
N PRO A 71 7.32 16.72 -4.95
CA PRO A 71 8.73 16.71 -4.57
C PRO A 71 9.41 15.42 -5.04
N VAL A 72 9.77 15.38 -6.32
CA VAL A 72 10.43 14.23 -6.97
C VAL A 72 11.92 14.24 -6.67
N THR A 73 12.43 13.09 -6.25
CA THR A 73 13.84 12.84 -5.96
C THR A 73 14.33 11.60 -6.72
N GLU A 74 15.63 11.39 -6.75
CA GLU A 74 16.24 10.19 -7.35
C GLU A 74 15.83 8.90 -6.63
N ARG A 75 15.33 8.98 -5.39
CA ARG A 75 14.93 7.82 -4.58
C ARG A 75 13.46 7.44 -4.72
N ASN A 76 12.58 8.36 -5.11
CA ASN A 76 11.13 8.13 -5.11
C ASN A 76 10.47 8.20 -6.49
N PHE A 77 11.17 8.63 -7.54
CA PHE A 77 10.52 8.88 -8.82
C PHE A 77 9.92 7.61 -9.46
N GLU A 78 10.59 6.46 -9.33
CA GLU A 78 10.07 5.18 -9.84
C GLU A 78 8.77 4.80 -9.13
N MET A 79 8.74 4.93 -7.80
CA MET A 79 7.55 4.66 -6.99
C MET A 79 6.40 5.59 -7.39
N LEU A 80 6.65 6.89 -7.56
CA LEU A 80 5.66 7.84 -8.05
C LEU A 80 5.08 7.42 -9.40
N ILE A 81 5.94 6.96 -10.33
CA ILE A 81 5.51 6.48 -11.65
C ILE A 81 4.63 5.25 -11.50
N TYR A 82 5.06 4.23 -10.75
CA TYR A 82 4.26 3.01 -10.52
C TYR A 82 2.91 3.31 -9.86
N LEU A 83 2.87 4.24 -8.90
CA LEU A 83 1.62 4.65 -8.24
C LEU A 83 0.67 5.34 -9.23
N PHE A 84 1.16 6.26 -10.05
CA PHE A 84 0.32 6.91 -11.06
C PHE A 84 -0.10 5.95 -12.18
N GLU A 85 0.78 5.04 -12.57
CA GLU A 85 0.49 3.96 -13.51
C GLU A 85 -0.66 3.10 -13.00
N TYR A 86 -0.60 2.64 -11.75
CA TYR A 86 -1.68 1.85 -11.15
C TYR A 86 -3.00 2.62 -11.08
N ARG A 87 -2.95 3.87 -10.60
CA ARG A 87 -4.14 4.72 -10.50
C ARG A 87 -4.80 5.00 -11.85
N TYR A 88 -3.99 5.28 -12.89
CA TYR A 88 -4.50 5.67 -14.20
C TYR A 88 -4.96 4.46 -15.02
N LEU A 89 -4.19 3.37 -15.04
CA LEU A 89 -4.48 2.24 -15.93
C LEU A 89 -5.50 1.26 -15.35
N TYR A 90 -5.42 1.00 -14.03
CA TYR A 90 -6.17 -0.08 -13.40
C TYR A 90 -7.31 0.45 -12.53
N LEU A 91 -7.06 1.42 -11.64
CA LEU A 91 -8.11 1.91 -10.74
C LEU A 91 -9.12 2.83 -11.43
N ARG A 92 -8.64 3.71 -12.33
CA ARG A 92 -9.46 4.69 -13.08
C ARG A 92 -10.41 5.53 -12.21
N THR A 93 -10.05 5.73 -10.93
CA THR A 93 -10.83 6.49 -9.95
C THR A 93 -9.93 7.46 -9.20
N ASN A 94 -10.53 8.60 -8.81
CA ASN A 94 -9.87 9.56 -7.93
C ASN A 94 -10.09 9.22 -6.45
N ASP A 95 -11.21 8.58 -6.11
CA ASP A 95 -11.59 8.23 -4.74
C ASP A 95 -10.95 6.89 -4.35
N LEU A 96 -9.97 6.95 -3.46
CA LEU A 96 -9.25 5.76 -2.99
C LEU A 96 -9.90 5.20 -1.73
N SER A 97 -10.17 3.90 -1.73
CA SER A 97 -10.46 3.15 -0.51
C SER A 97 -9.16 2.68 0.17
N ARG A 98 -9.26 2.23 1.43
CA ARG A 98 -8.14 1.60 2.15
C ARG A 98 -7.56 0.41 1.37
N ARG A 99 -8.41 -0.46 0.80
CA ARG A 99 -7.96 -1.54 -0.10
C ARG A 99 -7.15 -1.05 -1.29
N ASN A 100 -7.55 0.07 -1.90
CA ASN A 100 -6.80 0.62 -3.03
C ASN A 100 -5.40 1.11 -2.61
N VAL A 101 -5.23 1.58 -1.38
CA VAL A 101 -3.91 1.91 -0.84
C VAL A 101 -3.04 0.65 -0.74
N ILE A 102 -3.61 -0.45 -0.25
CA ILE A 102 -2.87 -1.73 -0.16
C ILE A 102 -2.56 -2.27 -1.57
N ASP A 103 -3.50 -2.15 -2.51
CA ASP A 103 -3.29 -2.51 -3.92
C ASP A 103 -2.13 -1.70 -4.54
N LEU A 104 -2.05 -0.40 -4.23
CA LEU A 104 -0.98 0.48 -4.68
C LEU A 104 0.38 0.04 -4.12
N VAL A 105 0.47 -0.28 -2.83
CA VAL A 105 1.68 -0.85 -2.21
C VAL A 105 2.08 -2.14 -2.94
N LYS A 106 1.12 -3.05 -3.12
CA LYS A 106 1.33 -4.33 -3.82
C LYS A 106 1.86 -4.10 -5.24
N TYR A 107 1.30 -3.14 -5.96
CA TYR A 107 1.73 -2.84 -7.33
C TYR A 107 3.19 -2.38 -7.38
N VAL A 108 3.58 -1.47 -6.49
CA VAL A 108 4.95 -0.95 -6.41
C VAL A 108 5.93 -2.07 -6.03
N VAL A 109 5.62 -2.85 -4.99
CA VAL A 109 6.44 -3.99 -4.54
C VAL A 109 6.64 -5.01 -5.66
N ASN A 110 5.61 -5.26 -6.47
CA ASN A 110 5.70 -6.21 -7.57
C ASN A 110 6.41 -5.67 -8.80
N SER A 111 6.31 -4.37 -9.06
CA SER A 111 6.86 -3.71 -10.24
C SER A 111 8.31 -3.29 -10.09
N CYS A 112 8.79 -3.06 -8.86
CA CYS A 112 10.18 -2.71 -8.58
C CYS A 112 11.10 -3.93 -8.84
N PRO A 113 12.07 -3.83 -9.76
CA PRO A 113 13.02 -4.91 -10.05
C PRO A 113 14.17 -4.99 -9.03
N HIS A 114 14.25 -4.02 -8.12
CA HIS A 114 15.35 -3.85 -7.16
C HIS A 114 14.81 -3.92 -5.73
N SER A 115 15.72 -4.02 -4.75
CA SER A 115 15.34 -3.96 -3.32
C SER A 115 14.63 -2.64 -3.02
N LEU A 116 13.42 -2.74 -2.48
CA LEU A 116 12.60 -1.59 -2.17
C LEU A 116 12.95 -1.03 -0.78
N ASP A 117 13.24 0.26 -0.70
CA ASP A 117 13.24 0.97 0.58
C ASP A 117 11.79 1.26 0.99
N VAL A 118 11.31 0.50 1.97
CA VAL A 118 9.95 0.61 2.51
C VAL A 118 9.69 2.00 3.10
N SER A 119 10.68 2.61 3.75
CA SER A 119 10.50 3.94 4.36
C SER A 119 10.26 5.00 3.28
N THR A 120 11.06 4.98 2.21
CA THR A 120 10.86 5.84 1.05
C THR A 120 9.50 5.58 0.37
N LEU A 121 9.05 4.32 0.27
CA LEU A 121 7.72 4.02 -0.27
C LEU A 121 6.60 4.67 0.56
N ILE A 122 6.62 4.46 1.88
CA ILE A 122 5.59 4.96 2.79
C ILE A 122 5.54 6.49 2.71
N ASP A 123 6.68 7.16 2.82
CA ASP A 123 6.74 8.62 2.77
C ASP A 123 6.24 9.15 1.43
N THR A 124 6.63 8.48 0.33
CA THR A 124 6.17 8.84 -1.02
C THR A 124 4.66 8.69 -1.17
N MET A 125 4.07 7.61 -0.65
CA MET A 125 2.63 7.39 -0.71
C MET A 125 1.87 8.36 0.19
N LYS A 126 2.37 8.69 1.39
CA LYS A 126 1.75 9.67 2.30
C LYS A 126 1.64 11.06 1.67
N LEU A 127 2.56 11.45 0.79
CA LEU A 127 2.46 12.71 0.03
C LEU A 127 1.29 12.73 -0.97
N LEU A 128 0.71 11.57 -1.31
CA LEU A 128 -0.30 11.41 -2.36
C LEU A 128 -1.68 11.02 -1.83
N LEU A 129 -1.80 10.75 -0.53
CA LEU A 129 -3.01 10.23 0.10
C LEU A 129 -3.58 11.22 1.09
N ASP A 130 -4.91 11.17 1.25
CA ASP A 130 -5.58 11.85 2.35
C ASP A 130 -5.15 11.25 3.69
N GLN A 131 -5.16 12.09 4.73
CA GLN A 131 -4.72 11.70 6.07
C GLN A 131 -5.53 10.53 6.67
N SER A 132 -6.79 10.37 6.30
CA SER A 132 -7.63 9.24 6.74
C SER A 132 -7.16 7.89 6.18
N LEU A 133 -6.49 7.91 5.03
CA LEU A 133 -5.98 6.72 4.34
C LEU A 133 -4.53 6.41 4.71
N SER A 134 -3.77 7.39 5.20
CA SER A 134 -2.37 7.16 5.59
C SER A 134 -2.20 6.18 6.74
N VAL A 135 -3.24 5.99 7.56
CA VAL A 135 -3.23 5.03 8.69
C VAL A 135 -2.95 3.60 8.21
N VAL A 136 -3.42 3.23 7.01
CA VAL A 136 -3.14 1.92 6.41
C VAL A 136 -1.64 1.73 6.12
N LEU A 137 -0.95 2.82 5.75
CA LEU A 137 0.49 2.79 5.54
C LEU A 137 1.25 2.68 6.86
N ASP A 138 0.72 3.25 7.94
CA ASP A 138 1.28 3.09 9.28
C ASP A 138 1.14 1.64 9.76
N ASP A 139 0.00 1.00 9.50
CA ASP A 139 -0.21 -0.42 9.79
C ASP A 139 0.77 -1.30 8.98
N PHE A 140 0.89 -1.04 7.67
CA PHE A 140 1.86 -1.72 6.82
C PHE A 140 3.29 -1.57 7.35
N ALA A 141 3.69 -0.34 7.72
CA ALA A 141 5.01 -0.05 8.29
C ALA A 141 5.27 -0.84 9.58
N ASP A 142 4.27 -0.89 10.47
CA ASP A 142 4.37 -1.64 11.71
C ASP A 142 4.49 -3.14 11.47
N PHE A 143 3.75 -3.70 10.51
CA PHE A 143 3.86 -5.11 10.17
C PHE A 143 5.21 -5.47 9.52
N VAL A 144 5.78 -4.58 8.71
CA VAL A 144 7.14 -4.76 8.14
C VAL A 144 8.18 -4.98 9.24
N ARG A 145 8.05 -4.31 10.40
CA ARG A 145 9.02 -4.42 11.51
C ARG A 145 9.12 -5.81 12.12
N TYR A 146 8.12 -6.67 11.94
CA TYR A 146 8.18 -8.06 12.41
C TYR A 146 9.01 -8.97 11.50
N PHE A 147 9.42 -8.49 10.31
CA PHE A 147 10.21 -9.25 9.36
C PHE A 147 11.65 -8.70 9.32
N PRO A 148 12.64 -9.42 9.90
CA PRO A 148 14.01 -8.94 9.96
C PRO A 148 14.70 -8.88 8.59
N ASN A 149 14.26 -9.71 7.63
CA ASN A 149 14.78 -9.76 6.27
C ASN A 149 13.69 -9.42 5.26
N LEU A 150 13.77 -8.25 4.64
CA LEU A 150 12.80 -7.77 3.66
C LEU A 150 13.09 -8.32 2.25
N THR A 151 12.52 -9.49 1.99
CA THR A 151 12.43 -10.09 0.66
C THR A 151 11.10 -9.75 0.00
N LYS A 152 10.98 -9.97 -1.32
CA LYS A 152 9.67 -9.84 -2.01
C LYS A 152 8.60 -10.74 -1.38
N TYR A 153 8.98 -11.96 -0.98
CA TYR A 153 8.08 -12.89 -0.29
C TYR A 153 7.60 -12.34 1.05
N SER A 154 8.49 -11.83 1.90
CA SER A 154 8.08 -11.25 3.18
C SER A 154 7.26 -9.98 3.00
N LEU A 155 7.55 -9.15 1.98
CA LEU A 155 6.71 -7.98 1.67
C LEU A 155 5.31 -8.39 1.20
N ASN A 156 5.19 -9.44 0.39
CA ASN A 156 3.90 -10.02 0.00
C ASN A 156 3.14 -10.58 1.22
N ASN A 157 3.83 -11.22 2.17
CA ASN A 157 3.22 -11.63 3.43
C ASN A 157 2.70 -10.42 4.22
N VAL A 158 3.49 -9.35 4.33
CA VAL A 158 3.06 -8.12 5.01
C VAL A 158 1.85 -7.51 4.33
N ILE A 159 1.84 -7.42 2.99
CA ILE A 159 0.68 -6.96 2.22
C ILE A 159 -0.56 -7.80 2.55
N ALA A 160 -0.44 -9.13 2.60
CA ALA A 160 -1.53 -10.03 2.96
C ALA A 160 -2.04 -9.77 4.38
N ILE A 161 -1.12 -9.57 5.34
CA ILE A 161 -1.45 -9.22 6.73
C ILE A 161 -2.22 -7.90 6.77
N THR A 162 -1.79 -6.88 6.03
CA THR A 162 -2.44 -5.57 5.98
C THR A 162 -3.86 -5.65 5.40
N TYR A 163 -4.11 -6.43 4.33
CA TYR A 163 -5.47 -6.66 3.82
C TYR A 163 -6.37 -7.30 4.87
N ALA A 164 -5.85 -8.33 5.52
CA ALA A 164 -6.61 -9.06 6.52
C ALA A 164 -6.88 -8.19 7.76
N PHE A 165 -5.91 -7.37 8.18
CA PHE A 165 -6.06 -6.43 9.28
C PHE A 165 -7.13 -5.37 9.00
N GLU A 166 -7.30 -4.95 7.75
CA GLU A 166 -8.41 -4.06 7.36
C GLU A 166 -9.78 -4.66 7.75
N ILE A 167 -9.99 -5.95 7.48
CA ILE A 167 -11.24 -6.65 7.79
C ILE A 167 -11.44 -6.76 9.30
N PHE A 168 -10.36 -7.01 10.04
CA PHE A 168 -10.40 -7.13 11.49
C PHE A 168 -10.72 -5.77 12.15
N PHE A 169 -10.00 -4.71 11.79
CA PHE A 169 -9.96 -3.48 12.57
C PHE A 169 -10.90 -2.36 12.08
N TYR A 170 -11.19 -2.26 10.78
CA TYR A 170 -11.60 -1.00 10.16
C TYR A 170 -13.07 -0.77 9.74
N PRO A 171 -14.08 -1.51 10.23
CA PRO A 171 -15.40 -0.91 10.34
C PRO A 171 -15.65 -0.31 11.73
N ASP A 172 -15.37 -1.04 12.82
CA ASP A 172 -15.88 -0.68 14.15
C ASP A 172 -14.82 -0.67 15.26
N MET A 173 -13.78 -1.52 15.16
CA MET A 173 -12.76 -1.63 16.21
C MET A 173 -11.86 -0.41 16.27
N TYR A 174 -11.57 0.21 15.12
CA TYR A 174 -10.75 1.41 15.03
C TYR A 174 -11.28 2.54 15.92
N GLU A 175 -12.57 2.86 15.84
CA GLU A 175 -13.16 3.99 16.60
C GLU A 175 -13.00 3.83 18.11
N LYS A 176 -13.04 2.58 18.59
CA LYS A 176 -12.97 2.27 20.02
C LYS A 176 -11.54 2.03 20.52
N LEU A 177 -10.67 1.48 19.67
CA LEU A 177 -9.36 0.95 20.08
C LEU A 177 -8.18 1.64 19.40
N PHE A 178 -8.38 2.73 18.65
CA PHE A 178 -7.26 3.45 17.99
C PHE A 178 -6.15 3.85 18.98
N LYS A 179 -6.52 4.18 20.23
CA LYS A 179 -5.60 4.56 21.31
C LYS A 179 -4.63 3.44 21.70
N VAL A 180 -5.03 2.19 21.49
CA VAL A 180 -4.23 0.99 21.76
C VAL A 180 -3.88 0.25 20.47
N SER A 181 -3.92 0.91 19.32
CA SER A 181 -3.68 0.31 17.99
C SER A 181 -2.35 -0.44 17.89
N THR A 182 -1.29 0.06 18.54
CA THR A 182 0.01 -0.64 18.60
C THR A 182 -0.10 -2.02 19.24
N PHE A 183 -0.83 -2.13 20.35
CA PHE A 183 -1.12 -3.41 20.99
C PHE A 183 -2.01 -4.28 20.08
N ILE A 184 -3.05 -3.70 19.48
CA ILE A 184 -3.96 -4.44 18.59
C ILE A 184 -3.22 -5.04 17.38
N ARG A 185 -2.29 -4.30 16.76
CA ARG A 185 -1.42 -4.82 15.69
C ARG A 185 -0.54 -5.97 16.18
N HIS A 186 0.02 -5.84 17.39
CA HIS A 186 0.83 -6.89 17.99
C HIS A 186 0.02 -8.16 18.24
N TYR A 187 -1.10 -8.02 18.95
CA TYR A 187 -2.02 -9.12 19.23
C TYR A 187 -2.47 -9.82 17.94
N TYR A 188 -2.84 -9.04 16.92
CA TYR A 188 -3.23 -9.58 15.62
C TYR A 188 -2.09 -10.32 14.90
N PHE A 189 -0.88 -9.76 14.91
CA PHE A 189 0.29 -10.42 14.33
C PHE A 189 0.61 -11.73 15.06
N THR A 190 0.57 -11.74 16.40
CA THR A 190 0.75 -12.94 17.23
C THR A 190 -0.30 -13.99 16.88
N TYR A 191 -1.57 -13.60 16.75
CA TYR A 191 -2.66 -14.50 16.36
C TYR A 191 -2.38 -15.21 15.02
N LEU A 192 -1.98 -14.47 13.98
CA LEU A 192 -1.70 -15.07 12.66
C LEU A 192 -0.49 -16.00 12.65
N HIS A 193 0.50 -15.76 13.52
CA HIS A 193 1.78 -16.49 13.51
C HIS A 193 1.87 -17.62 14.52
N ARG A 194 1.00 -17.66 15.54
CA ARG A 194 0.83 -18.85 16.38
C ARG A 194 0.12 -19.92 15.54
N ARG A 195 0.91 -20.84 14.99
CA ARG A 195 0.38 -22.10 14.46
C ARG A 195 -0.34 -22.82 15.61
N GLU A 196 -1.49 -23.43 15.31
CA GLU A 196 -2.26 -24.36 16.15
C GLU A 196 -3.47 -23.82 16.93
N GLY A 197 -4.43 -23.12 16.31
CA GLY A 197 -5.83 -23.10 16.80
C GLY A 197 -6.09 -22.66 18.25
N THR A 198 -5.06 -22.17 18.95
CA THR A 198 -5.09 -21.79 20.35
C THR A 198 -5.54 -20.35 20.40
N PHE A 199 -6.69 -20.14 21.04
CA PHE A 199 -7.15 -18.82 21.41
C PHE A 199 -6.03 -18.08 22.17
N VAL A 200 -5.71 -16.87 21.73
CA VAL A 200 -4.76 -16.00 22.42
C VAL A 200 -5.57 -15.23 23.46
N ASP A 201 -5.37 -15.53 24.74
CA ASP A 201 -5.98 -14.73 25.79
C ASP A 201 -5.43 -13.30 25.71
N ILE A 202 -6.32 -12.35 25.45
CA ILE A 202 -5.97 -10.95 25.29
C ILE A 202 -5.34 -10.40 26.56
N LEU A 203 -5.75 -10.89 27.74
CA LEU A 203 -5.23 -10.39 29.01
C LEU A 203 -3.78 -10.82 29.23
N GLU A 204 -3.48 -12.08 28.95
CA GLU A 204 -2.11 -12.60 29.01
C GLU A 204 -1.21 -11.91 27.98
N GLU A 205 -1.71 -11.66 26.77
CA GLU A 205 -0.93 -11.02 25.73
C GLU A 205 -0.70 -9.52 26.00
N VAL A 206 -1.62 -8.81 26.69
CA VAL A 206 -1.37 -7.43 27.17
C VAL A 206 -0.15 -7.42 28.10
N GLN A 207 -0.14 -8.29 29.09
CA GLN A 207 0.97 -8.38 30.05
C GLN A 207 2.30 -8.67 29.34
N ARG A 208 2.29 -9.64 28.42
CA ARG A 208 3.47 -10.00 27.62
C ARG A 208 3.95 -8.83 26.76
N PHE A 209 3.03 -8.17 26.05
CA PHE A 209 3.34 -7.00 25.21
C PHE A 209 3.95 -5.86 26.04
N CYS A 210 3.37 -5.58 27.21
CA CYS A 210 3.85 -4.53 28.10
C CYS A 210 5.23 -4.83 28.66
N ARG A 211 5.49 -6.07 29.08
CA ARG A 211 6.82 -6.51 29.53
C ARG A 211 7.88 -6.34 28.46
N ASP A 212 7.55 -6.75 27.23
CA ASP A 212 8.50 -6.74 26.12
C ASP A 212 8.79 -5.32 25.60
N ARG A 213 7.80 -4.42 25.61
CA ARG A 213 7.92 -3.07 25.02
C ARG A 213 8.07 -1.93 26.01
N TYR A 214 7.62 -2.11 27.24
CA TYR A 214 7.59 -1.09 28.29
C TYR A 214 8.11 -1.65 29.63
N PRO A 215 9.34 -2.19 29.68
CA PRO A 215 9.84 -2.91 30.86
C PRO A 215 9.95 -2.05 32.13
N TYR A 216 9.95 -0.72 31.99
CA TYR A 216 10.05 0.21 33.12
C TYR A 216 8.68 0.72 33.60
N ASP A 217 7.61 0.51 32.83
CA ASP A 217 6.25 1.00 33.10
C ASP A 217 5.17 -0.08 32.82
N GLU A 218 5.52 -1.37 32.97
CA GLU A 218 4.70 -2.53 32.60
C GLU A 218 3.27 -2.42 33.18
N ASP A 219 3.16 -2.25 34.49
CA ASP A 219 1.88 -2.21 35.20
C ASP A 219 1.00 -1.02 34.78
N LEU A 220 1.60 0.15 34.57
CA LEU A 220 0.89 1.36 34.16
C LEU A 220 0.34 1.21 32.74
N GLN A 221 1.17 0.70 31.81
CA GLN A 221 0.76 0.47 30.43
C GLN A 221 -0.27 -0.65 30.31
N ALA A 222 -0.11 -1.74 31.07
CA ALA A 222 -1.07 -2.84 31.10
C ALA A 222 -2.43 -2.35 31.60
N SER A 223 -2.46 -1.59 32.70
CA SER A 223 -3.68 -1.00 33.25
C SER A 223 -4.37 -0.08 32.24
N TYR A 224 -3.60 0.79 31.58
CA TYR A 224 -4.12 1.65 30.51
C TYR A 224 -4.77 0.87 29.37
N ILE A 225 -4.12 -0.21 28.90
CA ILE A 225 -4.67 -1.02 27.82
C ILE A 225 -5.92 -1.76 28.29
N PHE A 226 -5.93 -2.31 29.51
CA PHE A 226 -7.11 -2.97 30.08
C PHE A 226 -8.31 -2.03 30.21
N ASP A 227 -8.10 -0.80 30.66
CA ASP A 227 -9.16 0.19 30.77
C ASP A 227 -9.79 0.45 29.40
N ILE A 228 -8.97 0.66 28.37
CA ILE A 228 -9.46 0.89 27.00
C ILE A 228 -10.20 -0.34 26.45
N LEU A 229 -9.66 -1.55 26.66
CA LEU A 229 -10.32 -2.79 26.23
C LEU A 229 -11.67 -2.99 26.94
N THR A 230 -11.72 -2.75 28.25
CA THR A 230 -12.95 -2.90 29.05
C THR A 230 -14.02 -1.89 28.63
N LEU A 231 -13.63 -0.63 28.43
CA LEU A 231 -14.54 0.45 28.01
C LEU A 231 -15.00 0.34 26.55
N SER A 232 -14.34 -0.49 25.74
CA SER A 232 -14.69 -0.66 24.32
C SER A 232 -15.93 -1.55 24.08
N GLU A 233 -16.44 -2.22 25.12
CA GLU A 233 -17.65 -3.06 25.08
C GLU A 233 -17.62 -4.15 23.99
N PHE A 234 -16.43 -4.67 23.63
CA PHE A 234 -16.36 -5.81 22.71
C PHE A 234 -16.74 -7.11 23.42
N THR A 235 -17.57 -7.90 22.76
CA THR A 235 -17.75 -9.30 23.15
C THR A 235 -16.58 -10.12 22.64
N THR A 236 -16.09 -11.05 23.45
CA THR A 236 -15.03 -11.99 23.05
C THR A 236 -15.40 -12.72 21.75
N ASP A 237 -16.66 -13.14 21.62
CA ASP A 237 -17.19 -13.78 20.41
C ASP A 237 -17.08 -12.90 19.16
N GLY A 238 -17.34 -11.60 19.30
CA GLY A 238 -17.22 -10.63 18.19
C GLY A 238 -15.78 -10.45 17.72
N VAL A 239 -14.82 -10.44 18.65
CA VAL A 239 -13.39 -10.38 18.33
C VAL A 239 -12.94 -11.67 17.64
N VAL A 240 -13.31 -12.83 18.19
CA VAL A 240 -12.98 -14.15 17.62
C VAL A 240 -13.54 -14.30 16.21
N PHE A 241 -14.82 -13.94 15.99
CA PHE A 241 -15.43 -14.02 14.67
C PHE A 241 -14.66 -13.20 13.63
N ARG A 242 -14.26 -11.97 13.97
CA ARG A 242 -13.49 -11.10 13.06
C ARG A 242 -12.09 -11.62 12.82
N LEU A 243 -11.42 -12.18 13.82
CA LEU A 243 -10.12 -12.81 13.65
C LEU A 243 -10.19 -13.98 12.66
N LEU A 244 -11.24 -14.82 12.74
CA LEU A 244 -11.44 -15.93 11.82
C LEU A 244 -11.73 -15.47 10.37
N GLU A 245 -12.59 -14.46 10.19
CA GLU A 245 -12.86 -13.90 8.86
C GLU A 245 -11.62 -13.25 8.25
N SER A 246 -10.88 -12.50 9.07
CA SER A 246 -9.62 -11.89 8.71
C SER A 246 -8.55 -12.94 8.32
N GLU A 247 -8.44 -14.04 9.07
CA GLU A 247 -7.52 -15.13 8.75
C GLU A 247 -7.83 -15.79 7.40
N LYS A 248 -9.11 -15.95 7.04
CA LYS A 248 -9.50 -16.45 5.72
C LYS A 248 -9.00 -15.53 4.61
N GLU A 249 -9.14 -14.22 4.77
CA GLU A 249 -8.62 -13.25 3.80
C GLU A 249 -7.09 -13.31 3.74
N TYR A 250 -6.40 -13.40 4.88
CA TYR A 250 -4.94 -13.55 4.91
C TYR A 250 -4.48 -14.76 4.09
N ARG A 251 -5.06 -15.93 4.35
CA ARG A 251 -4.74 -17.18 3.63
C ARG A 251 -5.07 -17.07 2.14
N LYS A 252 -6.18 -16.43 1.79
CA LYS A 252 -6.56 -16.19 0.39
C LYS A 252 -5.49 -15.34 -0.32
N ARG A 253 -5.06 -14.23 0.29
CA ARG A 253 -4.04 -13.34 -0.31
C ARG A 253 -2.67 -13.99 -0.42
N LEU A 254 -2.27 -14.82 0.55
CA LEU A 254 -1.05 -15.60 0.44
C LEU A 254 -1.05 -16.54 -0.77
N ASN A 255 -2.20 -17.07 -1.16
CA ASN A 255 -2.32 -17.94 -2.34
C ASN A 255 -2.40 -17.17 -3.67
N GLU A 256 -2.66 -15.86 -3.62
CA GLU A 256 -2.71 -14.97 -4.80
C GLU A 256 -1.35 -14.36 -5.16
N PHE A 257 -0.35 -14.49 -4.28
CA PHE A 257 0.98 -13.86 -4.39
C PHE A 257 2.08 -14.89 -4.65
#